data_AF-A0A1Y2AEY5-F1
#
_entry.id   AF-A0A1Y2AEY5-F1
#
_cell.length_a   1.000
_cell.length_b   1.000
_cell.length_c   1.000
_cell.angle_alpha   90.00
_cell.angle_beta   90.00
_cell.angle_gamma   90.00
#
_symmetry.space_group_name_H-M   'P 1'
#
loop_
_entity.id
_entity.type
_entity.pdbx_description
1 polymer ?
#
loop_
_entity_poly.entity_id
_entity_poly.type
_entity_poly.pdbx_seq_one_letter_code
_entity_poly.pdbx_strand_id
1 'polypeptide(L)'
;MLFNKLKQNSNNNIITEPKNVHCDFEKGISKAVKKIFPNINIKYCIWHYKNLLEIKKNELCRNEVNDDEKIFNYYKGISNLPFINPEYIMDIFSLIKTKSIEKNSCQFLKFLEYFYETYLIGYDMKSWNYYNNIEHITNNASESLNNSLNKLFPMKPNFYELINKLKEQEHLSYYDYQMKIKGIWRMKKKNKNKN
;
A
#
# COMPACT_ATOMS: atom_id res chain seq x y z
N MET A 1 18.40 -3.30 -12.87
CA MET A 1 17.77 -2.78 -14.13
C MET A 1 17.17 -1.38 -13.95
N LEU A 2 16.24 -1.14 -13.02
CA LEU A 2 15.67 0.20 -12.82
C LEU A 2 16.77 1.22 -12.47
N PHE A 3 17.63 0.93 -11.49
CA PHE A 3 18.72 1.83 -11.09
C PHE A 3 19.74 2.12 -12.20
N ASN A 4 20.26 1.11 -12.90
CA ASN A 4 21.22 1.34 -13.98
C ASN A 4 20.60 2.02 -15.21
N LYS A 5 19.32 1.79 -15.49
CA LYS A 5 18.61 2.44 -16.60
C LYS A 5 18.18 3.86 -16.23
N LEU A 6 17.80 4.11 -14.97
CA LEU A 6 17.64 5.44 -14.40
C LEU A 6 18.97 6.21 -14.40
N LYS A 7 20.09 5.53 -14.10
CA LYS A 7 21.44 6.11 -14.13
C LYS A 7 21.91 6.42 -15.55
N GLN A 8 21.68 5.53 -16.52
CA GLN A 8 21.93 5.78 -17.94
C GLN A 8 21.02 6.89 -18.50
N ASN A 9 19.73 6.88 -18.16
CA ASN A 9 18.77 7.90 -18.57
C ASN A 9 19.11 9.27 -17.98
N SER A 10 19.54 9.31 -16.71
CA SER A 10 20.09 10.51 -16.05
C SER A 10 21.34 11.02 -16.78
N ASN A 11 22.29 10.13 -17.09
CA ASN A 11 23.50 10.49 -17.86
C ASN A 11 23.17 10.98 -19.29
N ASN A 12 22.02 10.58 -19.84
CA ASN A 12 21.55 10.99 -21.17
C ASN A 12 20.53 12.16 -21.12
N ASN A 13 20.33 12.81 -19.97
CA ASN A 13 19.31 13.85 -19.73
C ASN A 13 17.85 13.44 -20.04
N ILE A 14 17.56 12.15 -20.15
CA ILE A 14 16.20 11.62 -20.30
C ILE A 14 15.62 11.46 -18.89
N ILE A 15 15.13 12.55 -18.30
CA ILE A 15 14.38 12.46 -17.04
C ILE A 15 13.01 11.87 -17.38
N THR A 16 12.85 10.57 -17.16
CA THR A 16 11.51 9.97 -17.15
C THR A 16 10.81 10.44 -15.88
N GLU A 17 9.99 11.48 -15.98
CA GLU A 17 9.16 11.93 -14.86
C GLU A 17 8.08 10.87 -14.59
N PRO A 18 8.15 10.15 -13.45
CA PRO A 18 7.10 9.21 -13.12
C PRO A 18 5.79 9.98 -12.90
N LYS A 19 4.69 9.44 -13.41
CA LYS A 19 3.36 10.06 -13.22
C LYS A 19 2.73 9.67 -11.89
N ASN A 20 2.92 8.41 -11.48
CA ASN A 20 2.35 7.86 -10.25
C ASN A 20 3.44 7.14 -9.44
N VAL A 21 3.39 7.28 -8.13
CA VAL A 21 4.09 6.40 -7.19
C VAL A 21 3.05 5.71 -6.33
N HIS A 22 3.17 4.39 -6.21
CA HIS A 22 2.35 3.61 -5.31
C HIS A 22 3.22 3.17 -4.13
N CYS A 23 2.82 3.55 -2.92
CA CYS A 23 3.52 3.17 -1.70
C CYS A 23 2.55 2.83 -0.56
N ASP A 24 3.12 2.42 0.56
CA ASP A 24 2.38 2.18 1.79
C ASP A 24 2.09 3.51 2.50
N PHE A 25 1.28 3.51 3.57
CA PHE A 25 0.90 4.72 4.32
C PHE A 25 2.07 5.24 5.17
N GLU A 26 3.11 5.73 4.51
CA GLU A 26 4.31 6.28 5.12
C GLU A 26 4.59 7.70 4.62
N LYS A 27 4.35 8.69 5.49
CA LYS A 27 4.58 10.12 5.17
C LYS A 27 6.03 10.41 4.79
N GLY A 28 6.99 9.67 5.33
CA GLY A 28 8.42 9.82 5.03
C GLY A 28 8.71 9.56 3.55
N ILE A 29 8.24 8.43 3.02
CA ILE A 29 8.38 8.09 1.60
C ILE A 29 7.69 9.14 0.74
N SER A 30 6.45 9.51 1.07
CA SER A 30 5.68 10.49 0.30
C SER A 30 6.38 11.85 0.21
N LYS A 31 6.95 12.34 1.32
CA LYS A 31 7.72 13.59 1.36
C LYS A 31 9.00 13.50 0.55
N ALA A 32 9.75 12.41 0.68
CA ALA A 32 10.98 12.20 -0.06
C ALA A 32 10.73 12.15 -1.58
N VAL A 33 9.70 11.43 -2.01
CA VAL A 33 9.35 11.31 -3.43
C VAL A 33 8.87 12.65 -4.00
N LYS A 34 8.03 13.41 -3.29
CA LYS A 34 7.62 14.76 -3.71
C LYS A 34 8.79 15.76 -3.77
N LYS A 35 9.81 15.59 -2.93
CA LYS A 35 11.02 16.44 -2.99
C LYS A 35 11.81 16.23 -4.28
N ILE A 36 11.84 15.01 -4.81
CA ILE A 36 12.57 14.65 -6.04
C ILE A 36 11.70 14.88 -7.27
N PHE A 37 10.41 14.55 -7.19
CA PHE A 37 9.44 14.67 -8.28
C PHE A 37 8.22 15.47 -7.79
N PRO A 38 8.24 16.81 -7.86
CA PRO A 38 7.17 17.65 -7.29
C PRO A 38 5.77 17.37 -7.87
N ASN A 39 5.72 16.98 -9.15
CA ASN A 39 4.48 16.74 -9.89
C ASN A 39 3.97 15.27 -9.80
N ILE A 40 4.60 14.43 -8.97
CA ILE A 40 4.23 13.03 -8.81
C ILE A 40 2.86 12.88 -8.14
N ASN A 41 1.99 12.03 -8.71
CA ASN A 41 0.79 11.60 -8.02
C ASN A 41 1.12 10.45 -7.05
N ILE A 42 0.77 10.62 -5.78
CA ILE A 42 0.97 9.57 -4.77
C ILE A 42 -0.32 8.76 -4.65
N LYS A 43 -0.18 7.44 -4.66
CA LYS A 43 -1.27 6.50 -4.40
C LYS A 43 -0.90 5.55 -3.27
N TYR A 44 -1.78 5.42 -2.29
CA TYR A 44 -1.56 4.58 -1.12
C TYR A 44 -2.25 3.23 -1.23
N CYS A 45 -1.54 2.16 -0.87
CA CYS A 45 -2.03 0.78 -0.98
C CYS A 45 -3.29 0.52 -0.17
N ILE A 46 -4.37 0.08 -0.86
CA ILE A 46 -5.66 -0.25 -0.24
C ILE A 46 -5.55 -1.43 0.71
N TRP A 47 -4.70 -2.42 0.40
CA TRP A 47 -4.50 -3.56 1.30
C TRP A 47 -3.94 -3.07 2.64
N HIS A 48 -2.92 -2.21 2.61
CA HIS A 48 -2.35 -1.61 3.81
C HIS A 48 -3.35 -0.70 4.53
N TYR A 49 -4.16 0.08 3.81
CA TYR A 49 -5.28 0.85 4.40
C TYR A 49 -6.19 -0.07 5.23
N LYS A 50 -6.72 -1.14 4.62
CA LYS A 50 -7.65 -2.06 5.28
C LYS A 50 -6.99 -2.79 6.44
N ASN A 51 -5.75 -3.23 6.29
CA ASN A 51 -5.01 -3.90 7.35
C ASN A 51 -4.77 -2.97 8.57
N LEU A 52 -4.36 -1.72 8.33
CA LEU A 52 -4.15 -0.75 9.41
C LEU A 52 -5.46 -0.42 10.14
N LEU A 53 -6.57 -0.29 9.41
CA LEU A 53 -7.89 -0.12 10.03
C LEU A 53 -8.30 -1.34 10.85
N GLU A 54 -8.05 -2.56 10.37
CA GLU A 54 -8.38 -3.78 11.10
C GLU A 54 -7.59 -3.90 12.41
N ILE A 55 -6.29 -3.58 12.38
CA ILE A 55 -5.44 -3.53 13.57
C ILE A 55 -6.03 -2.53 14.58
N LYS A 56 -6.31 -1.30 14.14
CA LYS A 56 -6.82 -0.24 15.03
C LYS A 56 -8.24 -0.52 15.53
N LYS A 57 -9.09 -1.14 14.71
CA LYS A 57 -10.41 -1.64 15.12
C LYS A 57 -10.27 -2.69 16.20
N ASN A 58 -9.35 -3.65 16.04
CA ASN A 58 -9.10 -4.69 17.05
C ASN A 58 -8.51 -4.13 18.35
N GLU A 59 -7.70 -3.09 18.26
CA GLU A 59 -7.12 -2.39 19.42
C GLU A 59 -8.16 -1.59 20.20
N LEU A 60 -9.00 -0.82 19.50
CA LEU A 60 -9.85 0.19 20.14
C LEU A 60 -11.27 -0.28 20.41
N CYS A 61 -11.89 -1.00 19.49
CA CYS A 61 -13.34 -1.22 19.46
C CYS A 61 -13.76 -2.62 19.00
N ARG A 62 -12.92 -3.64 19.24
CA ARG A 62 -13.17 -5.02 18.77
C ARG A 62 -14.53 -5.56 19.18
N ASN A 63 -14.89 -5.41 20.45
CA ASN A 63 -16.12 -5.96 21.00
C ASN A 63 -17.33 -5.23 20.43
N GLU A 64 -17.35 -3.89 20.47
CA GLU A 64 -18.45 -3.10 19.89
C GLU A 64 -18.67 -3.41 18.40
N VAL A 65 -17.61 -3.61 17.61
CA VAL A 65 -17.72 -3.94 16.18
C VAL A 65 -18.17 -5.39 15.95
N ASN A 66 -17.77 -6.34 16.80
CA ASN A 66 -18.10 -7.75 16.61
C ASN A 66 -19.48 -8.12 17.17
N ASP A 67 -19.91 -7.44 18.24
CA ASP A 67 -21.11 -7.78 18.98
C ASP A 67 -22.35 -7.01 18.48
N ASP A 68 -22.14 -5.95 17.68
CA ASP A 68 -23.21 -5.12 17.14
C ASP A 68 -23.15 -4.98 15.61
N GLU A 69 -24.17 -5.49 14.94
CA GLU A 69 -24.28 -5.48 13.47
C GLU A 69 -24.29 -4.06 12.88
N LYS A 70 -24.88 -3.08 13.56
CA LYS A 70 -24.91 -1.70 13.04
C LYS A 70 -23.51 -1.07 13.11
N ILE A 71 -22.79 -1.28 14.20
CA ILE A 71 -21.40 -0.80 14.33
C ILE A 71 -20.48 -1.53 13.35
N PHE A 72 -20.69 -2.83 13.14
CA PHE A 72 -20.03 -3.56 12.08
C PHE A 72 -20.25 -2.93 10.70
N ASN A 73 -21.49 -2.60 10.37
CA ASN A 73 -21.82 -1.94 9.10
C ASN A 73 -21.20 -0.54 8.99
N TYR A 74 -21.14 0.23 10.08
CA TYR A 74 -20.43 1.51 10.10
C TYR A 74 -18.92 1.35 9.86
N TYR A 75 -18.27 0.39 10.51
CA TYR A 75 -16.88 0.05 10.24
C TYR A 75 -16.67 -0.33 8.76
N LYS A 76 -17.56 -1.14 8.20
CA LYS A 76 -17.50 -1.52 6.78
C LYS A 76 -17.65 -0.30 5.87
N GLY A 77 -18.52 0.65 6.21
CA GLY A 77 -18.62 1.95 5.54
C GLY A 77 -17.29 2.69 5.52
N ILE A 78 -16.68 2.90 6.69
CA ILE A 78 -15.36 3.54 6.82
C ILE A 78 -14.27 2.81 6.02
N SER A 79 -14.22 1.48 6.10
CA SER A 79 -13.23 0.65 5.41
C SER A 79 -13.33 0.68 3.88
N ASN A 80 -14.46 1.15 3.33
CA ASN A 80 -14.71 1.22 1.89
C ASN A 80 -14.80 2.67 1.35
N LEU A 81 -14.58 3.69 2.20
CA LEU A 81 -14.46 5.09 1.76
C LEU A 81 -13.48 5.32 0.60
N PRO A 82 -12.37 4.57 0.44
CA PRO A 82 -11.53 4.71 -0.74
C PRO A 82 -12.26 4.55 -2.08
N PHE A 83 -13.41 3.88 -2.12
CA PHE A 83 -14.17 3.62 -3.34
C PHE A 83 -15.40 4.51 -3.50
N ILE A 84 -15.59 5.46 -2.60
CA ILE A 84 -16.72 6.39 -2.63
C ILE A 84 -16.29 7.70 -3.28
N ASN A 85 -17.21 8.37 -3.98
CA ASN A 85 -16.95 9.72 -4.49
C ASN A 85 -16.46 10.61 -3.32
N PRO A 86 -15.27 11.24 -3.45
CA PRO A 86 -14.70 12.13 -2.43
C PRO A 86 -15.66 13.17 -1.87
N GLU A 87 -16.59 13.69 -2.69
CA GLU A 87 -17.57 14.70 -2.27
C GLU A 87 -18.48 14.22 -1.14
N TYR A 88 -18.77 12.91 -1.07
CA TYR A 88 -19.65 12.33 -0.05
C TYR A 88 -18.91 11.80 1.18
N ILE A 89 -17.57 11.77 1.18
CA ILE A 89 -16.80 11.12 2.25
C ILE A 89 -17.04 11.79 3.61
N MET A 90 -17.05 13.12 3.64
CA MET A 90 -17.27 13.88 4.88
C MET A 90 -18.69 13.71 5.42
N ASP A 91 -19.68 13.67 4.53
CA ASP A 91 -21.09 13.48 4.90
C ASP A 91 -21.33 12.08 5.47
N ILE A 92 -20.79 11.05 4.82
CA ILE A 92 -20.88 9.66 5.29
C ILE A 92 -20.18 9.51 6.64
N PHE A 93 -18.98 10.07 6.78
CA PHE A 93 -18.26 10.03 8.06
C PHE A 93 -19.06 10.71 9.17
N SER A 94 -19.63 11.89 8.89
CA SER A 94 -20.42 12.66 9.85
C SER A 94 -21.70 11.92 10.24
N LEU A 95 -22.40 11.31 9.28
CA LEU A 95 -23.57 10.48 9.54
C LEU A 95 -23.23 9.29 10.44
N ILE A 96 -22.17 8.54 10.12
CA ILE A 96 -21.71 7.41 10.93
C ILE A 96 -21.35 7.85 12.35
N LYS A 97 -20.64 8.98 12.48
CA LYS A 97 -20.25 9.55 13.79
C LYS A 97 -21.48 9.90 14.62
N THR A 98 -22.44 10.63 14.07
CA THR A 98 -23.69 10.99 14.75
C THR A 98 -24.46 9.74 15.20
N LYS A 99 -24.59 8.74 14.32
CA LYS A 99 -25.27 7.48 14.68
C LYS A 99 -24.54 6.66 15.74
N SER A 100 -23.22 6.75 15.80
CA SER A 100 -22.42 6.10 16.83
C SER A 100 -22.54 6.81 18.19
N ILE A 101 -22.73 8.15 18.19
CA ILE A 101 -23.06 8.93 19.39
C ILE A 101 -24.44 8.55 19.92
N GLU A 102 -25.47 8.55 19.06
CA GLU A 102 -26.85 8.16 19.44
C GLU A 102 -26.90 6.77 20.08
N LYS A 103 -26.01 5.86 19.64
CA LYS A 103 -25.93 4.47 20.11
C LYS A 103 -25.01 4.28 21.32
N ASN A 104 -24.36 5.35 21.79
CA ASN A 104 -23.43 5.31 22.91
C ASN A 104 -22.24 4.34 22.70
N SER A 105 -21.74 4.24 21.47
CA SER A 105 -20.62 3.36 21.08
C SER A 105 -19.26 4.05 21.32
N CYS A 106 -18.94 4.23 22.59
CA CYS A 106 -17.79 5.02 23.05
C CYS A 106 -16.44 4.53 22.50
N GLN A 107 -16.24 3.22 22.36
CA GLN A 107 -14.98 2.69 21.82
C GLN A 107 -14.88 2.93 20.32
N PHE A 108 -15.96 2.72 19.58
CA PHE A 108 -16.01 2.99 18.15
C PHE A 108 -15.84 4.48 17.84
N LEU A 109 -16.33 5.38 18.71
CA LEU A 109 -16.05 6.82 18.58
C LEU A 109 -14.55 7.15 18.66
N LYS A 110 -13.78 6.49 19.53
CA LYS A 110 -12.31 6.64 19.57
C LYS A 110 -11.66 6.17 18.27
N PHE A 111 -12.18 5.09 17.68
CA PHE A 111 -11.74 4.64 16.37
C PHE A 111 -12.04 5.66 15.27
N LEU A 112 -13.23 6.29 15.29
CA LEU A 112 -13.60 7.34 14.34
C LEU A 112 -12.75 8.60 14.50
N GLU A 113 -12.39 8.96 15.73
CA GLU A 113 -11.46 10.06 16.01
C GLU A 113 -10.07 9.78 15.43
N TYR A 114 -9.53 8.58 15.70
CA TYR A 114 -8.28 8.12 15.08
C TYR A 114 -8.36 8.18 13.54
N PHE A 115 -9.47 7.72 12.95
CA PHE A 115 -9.66 7.73 11.51
C PHE A 115 -9.62 9.16 10.95
N TYR A 116 -10.34 10.08 11.60
CA TYR A 116 -10.42 11.49 11.23
C TYR A 116 -9.03 12.15 11.24
N GLU A 117 -8.32 12.04 12.35
CA GLU A 117 -6.99 12.64 12.50
C GLU A 117 -5.98 12.04 11.51
N THR A 118 -6.03 10.73 11.31
CA THR A 118 -5.04 10.02 10.49
C THR A 118 -5.31 10.23 9.00
N TYR A 119 -6.53 9.95 8.52
CA TYR A 119 -6.82 9.82 7.09
C TYR A 119 -7.53 11.03 6.50
N LEU A 120 -8.39 11.72 7.26
CA LEU A 120 -9.12 12.90 6.77
C LEU A 120 -8.30 14.19 6.94
N ILE A 121 -7.47 14.27 7.99
CA ILE A 121 -6.53 15.39 8.21
C ILE A 121 -5.11 15.00 7.80
N GLY A 122 -4.62 13.85 8.28
CA GLY A 122 -3.21 13.52 8.21
C GLY A 122 -2.70 13.12 6.82
N TYR A 123 -3.57 12.69 5.91
CA TYR A 123 -3.25 12.30 4.55
C TYR A 123 -4.15 13.05 3.55
N ASP A 124 -3.60 13.34 2.36
CA ASP A 124 -4.39 13.87 1.26
C ASP A 124 -5.37 12.79 0.77
N MET A 125 -6.67 13.10 0.82
CA MET A 125 -7.76 12.23 0.38
C MET A 125 -7.58 11.73 -1.05
N LYS A 126 -7.04 12.56 -1.95
CA LYS A 126 -6.77 12.16 -3.35
C LYS A 126 -5.76 11.03 -3.44
N SER A 127 -4.88 10.90 -2.44
CA SER A 127 -3.81 9.90 -2.43
C SER A 127 -4.29 8.52 -1.99
N TRP A 128 -5.36 8.42 -1.20
CA TRP A 128 -5.91 7.12 -0.77
C TRP A 128 -7.29 6.81 -1.34
N ASN A 129 -7.92 7.73 -2.05
CA ASN A 129 -9.17 7.50 -2.78
C ASN A 129 -8.91 6.99 -4.21
N TYR A 130 -9.75 6.03 -4.63
CA TYR A 130 -9.70 5.26 -5.88
C TYR A 130 -11.08 5.23 -6.56
N TYR A 131 -11.98 6.16 -6.23
CA TYR A 131 -13.24 6.32 -6.97
C TYR A 131 -12.95 6.54 -8.45
N ASN A 132 -13.60 5.77 -9.32
CA ASN A 132 -13.40 5.73 -10.77
C ASN A 132 -11.97 5.38 -11.26
N ASN A 133 -11.07 4.92 -10.39
CA ASN A 133 -9.73 4.52 -10.79
C ASN A 133 -9.23 3.39 -9.88
N ILE A 134 -9.60 2.14 -10.21
CA ILE A 134 -9.27 0.92 -9.43
C ILE A 134 -7.96 0.28 -9.94
N GLU A 135 -7.29 0.90 -10.92
CA GLU A 135 -6.02 0.38 -11.43
C GLU A 135 -4.94 0.46 -10.34
N HIS A 136 -4.19 -0.64 -10.19
CA HIS A 136 -3.08 -0.73 -9.26
C HIS A 136 -3.43 -0.32 -7.82
N ILE A 137 -4.45 -0.96 -7.23
CA ILE A 137 -4.88 -0.75 -5.82
C ILE A 137 -4.03 -1.48 -4.76
N THR A 138 -3.19 -2.43 -5.16
CA THR A 138 -2.33 -3.20 -4.25
C THR A 138 -0.84 -3.08 -4.59
N ASN A 139 0.01 -3.27 -3.57
CA ASN A 139 1.47 -3.27 -3.69
C ASN A 139 2.04 -4.69 -3.87
N ASN A 140 1.31 -5.57 -4.57
CA ASN A 140 1.64 -7.00 -4.71
C ASN A 140 3.07 -7.25 -5.22
N ALA A 141 3.60 -6.37 -6.06
CA ALA A 141 4.96 -6.48 -6.58
C ALA A 141 6.00 -6.35 -5.47
N SER A 142 5.84 -5.36 -4.58
CA SER A 142 6.74 -5.16 -3.43
C SER A 142 6.55 -6.25 -2.39
N GLU A 143 5.32 -6.69 -2.13
CA GLU A 143 5.04 -7.80 -1.20
C GLU A 143 5.64 -9.12 -1.71
N SER A 144 5.53 -9.40 -3.01
CA SER A 144 6.16 -10.57 -3.63
C SER A 144 7.68 -10.52 -3.55
N LEU A 145 8.28 -9.33 -3.76
CA LEU A 145 9.71 -9.14 -3.57
C LEU A 145 10.10 -9.36 -2.10
N ASN A 146 9.37 -8.77 -1.17
CA ASN A 146 9.63 -8.89 0.26
C ASN A 146 9.52 -10.36 0.72
N ASN A 147 8.50 -11.08 0.25
CA ASN A 147 8.36 -12.52 0.50
C ASN A 147 9.51 -13.34 -0.11
N SER A 148 10.02 -12.94 -1.29
CA SER A 148 11.16 -13.61 -1.91
C SER A 148 12.44 -13.35 -1.10
N LEU A 149 12.64 -12.11 -0.63
CA LEU A 149 13.74 -11.74 0.25
C LEU A 149 13.67 -12.47 1.60
N ASN A 150 12.49 -12.53 2.24
CA ASN A 150 12.31 -13.26 3.50
C ASN A 150 12.65 -14.75 3.37
N LYS A 151 12.35 -15.37 2.22
CA LYS A 151 12.77 -16.76 1.93
C LYS A 151 14.28 -16.88 1.73
N LEU A 152 14.91 -15.86 1.16
CA LEU A 152 16.37 -15.82 0.96
C LEU A 152 17.12 -15.53 2.27
N PHE A 153 16.48 -14.86 3.23
CA PHE A 153 17.04 -14.47 4.52
C PHE A 153 16.18 -14.95 5.70
N PRO A 154 16.18 -16.25 6.01
CA PRO A 154 15.40 -16.80 7.13
C PRO A 154 15.91 -16.35 8.51
N MET A 155 17.15 -15.85 8.60
CA MET A 155 17.76 -15.24 9.80
C MET A 155 18.27 -13.84 9.46
N LYS A 156 18.48 -12.97 10.46
CA LYS A 156 19.01 -11.61 10.28
C LYS A 156 20.42 -11.67 9.67
N PRO A 157 20.61 -11.35 8.37
CA PRO A 157 21.92 -11.37 7.75
C PRO A 157 22.78 -10.23 8.29
N ASN A 158 24.10 -10.41 8.27
CA ASN A 158 24.97 -9.25 8.47
C ASN A 158 24.91 -8.33 7.24
N PHE A 159 25.41 -7.10 7.38
CA PHE A 159 25.35 -6.09 6.32
C PHE A 159 25.97 -6.56 4.99
N TYR A 160 27.10 -7.27 5.03
CA TYR A 160 27.78 -7.73 3.82
C TYR A 160 27.03 -8.87 3.14
N GLU A 161 26.48 -9.81 3.91
CA GLU A 161 25.61 -10.88 3.40
C GLU A 161 24.37 -10.32 2.72
N LEU A 162 23.75 -9.30 3.33
CA LEU A 162 22.62 -8.59 2.74
C LEU A 162 23.01 -7.99 1.38
N ILE A 163 24.11 -7.22 1.32
CA ILE A 163 24.56 -6.56 0.09
C ILE A 163 24.91 -7.58 -1.00
N ASN A 164 25.61 -8.66 -0.67
CA ASN A 164 26.00 -9.68 -1.65
C ASN A 164 24.78 -10.39 -2.25
N LYS A 165 23.83 -10.83 -1.42
CA LYS A 165 22.60 -11.45 -1.92
C LYS A 165 21.73 -10.47 -2.72
N LEU A 166 21.67 -9.20 -2.34
CA LEU A 166 20.96 -8.18 -3.14
C LEU A 166 21.60 -8.02 -4.53
N LYS A 167 22.93 -8.02 -4.62
CA LYS A 167 23.65 -8.00 -5.91
C LYS A 167 23.35 -9.24 -6.76
N GLU A 168 23.32 -10.43 -6.15
CA GLU A 168 22.96 -11.68 -6.84
C GLU A 168 21.52 -11.62 -7.39
N GLN A 169 20.56 -11.15 -6.59
CA GLN A 169 19.17 -10.99 -7.03
C GLN A 169 19.03 -9.98 -8.17
N GLU A 170 19.79 -8.88 -8.14
CA GLU A 170 19.82 -7.93 -9.25
C GLU A 170 20.38 -8.59 -10.52
N HIS A 171 21.46 -9.36 -10.40
CA HIS A 171 22.08 -10.06 -11.53
C HIS A 171 21.13 -11.09 -12.18
N LEU A 172 20.43 -11.90 -11.36
CA LEU A 172 19.43 -12.85 -11.86
C LEU A 172 18.28 -12.14 -12.58
N SER A 173 17.77 -11.05 -12.00
CA SER A 173 16.71 -10.24 -12.62
C SER A 173 17.15 -9.64 -13.95
N TYR A 174 18.41 -9.24 -14.06
CA TYR A 174 19.02 -8.73 -15.28
C TYR A 174 19.12 -9.82 -16.36
N TYR A 175 19.59 -11.01 -15.99
CA TYR A 175 19.69 -12.14 -16.92
C TYR A 175 18.33 -12.55 -17.48
N ASP A 176 17.31 -12.69 -16.62
CA ASP A 176 15.94 -13.03 -17.03
C ASP A 176 15.34 -12.00 -18.01
N TYR A 177 15.61 -10.71 -17.78
CA TYR A 177 15.20 -9.64 -18.69
C TYR A 177 15.86 -9.76 -20.07
N GLN A 178 17.18 -10.00 -20.10
CA GLN A 178 17.92 -10.18 -21.34
C GLN A 178 17.40 -11.40 -22.14
N MET A 179 17.05 -12.48 -21.45
CA MET A 179 16.43 -13.66 -22.06
C MET A 179 15.05 -13.33 -22.66
N LYS A 180 14.22 -12.53 -21.96
CA LYS A 180 12.91 -12.09 -22.46
C LYS A 180 13.00 -11.22 -23.71
N ILE A 181 13.90 -10.22 -23.74
CA ILE A 181 14.10 -9.38 -24.94
C ILE A 181 14.54 -10.21 -26.14
N LYS A 182 15.38 -11.22 -25.90
CA LYS A 182 15.86 -12.14 -26.94
C LYS A 182 14.80 -13.14 -27.40
N GLY A 183 13.58 -13.12 -26.84
CA GLY A 183 12.51 -14.08 -27.14
C GLY A 183 12.76 -15.49 -26.58
N ILE A 184 13.79 -15.68 -25.78
CA ILE A 184 14.20 -16.98 -25.21
C ILE A 184 13.59 -17.12 -23.81
N TRP A 185 12.27 -17.05 -23.70
CA TRP A 185 11.59 -17.24 -22.41
C TRP A 185 10.96 -18.63 -22.33
N ARG A 186 11.56 -19.51 -21.53
CA ARG A 186 10.94 -20.79 -21.15
C ARG A 186 10.15 -20.57 -19.86
N MET A 187 8.83 -20.75 -19.92
CA MET A 187 8.01 -20.79 -18.69
C MET A 187 8.61 -21.84 -17.74
N LYS A 188 9.02 -21.44 -16.53
CA LYS A 188 9.29 -22.42 -15.48
C LYS A 188 7.96 -23.13 -15.18
N LYS A 189 7.85 -24.42 -15.54
CA LYS A 189 6.71 -25.25 -15.14
C LYS A 189 6.61 -25.18 -13.61
N LYS A 190 5.45 -24.77 -13.09
CA LYS A 190 5.14 -24.94 -11.66
C LYS A 190 5.16 -26.44 -11.38
N ASN A 191 6.09 -26.91 -10.57
CA ASN A 191 5.97 -28.22 -9.96
C ASN A 191 4.75 -28.16 -9.03
N LYS A 192 3.63 -28.74 -9.46
CA LYS A 192 2.53 -29.10 -8.57
C LYS A 192 3.09 -30.19 -7.65
N ASN A 193 3.55 -29.83 -6.46
CA ASN A 193 3.64 -30.80 -5.39
C ASN A 193 2.20 -31.16 -5.04
N LYS A 194 1.77 -32.34 -5.51
CA LYS A 194 0.59 -33.02 -5.01
C LYS A 194 0.94 -33.46 -3.58
N ASN A 195 0.25 -32.89 -2.59
CA ASN A 195 -0.02 -33.61 -1.36
C ASN A 195 -1.24 -34.49 -1.62
#